data_AF-A0A7Y3A3J1-F1
#
_entry.id   AF-A0A7Y3A3J1-F1
#
_cell.length_a   1.000
_cell.length_b   1.000
_cell.length_c   1.000
_cell.angle_alpha   90.00
_cell.angle_beta   90.00
_cell.angle_gamma   90.00
#
_symmetry.space_group_name_H-M   'P 1'
#
loop_
_entity.id
_entity.type
_entity.pdbx_description
1 polymer ?
#
loop_
_entity_poly.entity_id
_entity_poly.type
_entity_poly.pdbx_seq_one_letter_code
_entity_poly.pdbx_strand_id
1 'polypeptide(L)'
;MRIKLLVICLLFAVASFAQSEEVAKSYYDDGQFEKALFSYQKLYDNNRGNINYFFKIVEIHQQLENLDESEKLLFEIVDRSGNPHYYVELGYNFQLKGDMEAAKRYYDLAKAGIEEKPVYAYYVARRFEDHALIDYAAQVYERAMDLRPESNYNMQLARIYGEQGKVEKMFRSYIDFIEINTTYLNFAKRSFSEYISEDSQSENNKILRVVLLKKIQEEPNIMWNELLSWLFVQQREYRKAFAQEKAIFNRQKESLNGVVDLAQITINANEAEIAYEILDYIINNGSDLQTVLKAHKDKLELMTLELDARGYDEIDSSYQALFSEYGLLTQTVDLQLSYSNFLAFFKDQPDYAIDFLKDALNANLSKFQEAKVKMKLGDILVFQEKFNQALIYYSQIQQSLKNSTISQEARFKVAKASYYKGDFKWAETQLKILKGSTSQLIANDALDLKLLISDNKYEDSTQTALKLYAKADLMAYQNKTDAAIDILDELLGAHKTETIVDQALLMQAQLFEKKKDFKKAEANYLRIINDYKDDILADDAYYALAEIYIKELNLPEKAQQYYERIIFDHADSIYFVEARKKFRALRGDSIN
;
A
#
# COMPACT_ATOMS: atom_id res chain seq x y z
N MET A 1 21.97 34.27 33.93
CA MET A 1 20.77 35.15 33.79
C MET A 1 20.82 35.99 32.53
N ARG A 2 21.91 36.72 32.24
CA ARG A 2 22.05 37.56 31.02
C ARG A 2 21.93 36.80 29.69
N ILE A 3 22.51 35.60 29.57
CA ILE A 3 22.40 34.78 28.35
C ILE A 3 20.96 34.28 28.13
N LYS A 4 20.24 33.89 29.21
CA LYS A 4 18.84 33.47 29.11
C LYS A 4 17.92 34.63 28.68
N LEU A 5 18.16 35.83 29.20
CA LEU A 5 17.42 37.03 28.78
C LEU A 5 17.68 37.39 27.31
N LEU A 6 18.92 37.23 26.86
CA LEU A 6 19.32 37.52 25.48
C LEU A 6 18.72 36.49 24.50
N VAL A 7 18.67 35.21 24.87
CA VAL A 7 17.99 34.15 24.11
C VAL A 7 16.47 34.39 24.05
N ILE A 8 15.85 34.82 25.16
CA ILE A 8 14.41 35.15 25.18
C ILE A 8 14.11 36.37 24.29
N CYS A 9 14.92 37.43 24.35
CA CYS A 9 14.76 38.58 23.46
C CYS A 9 14.98 38.20 21.99
N LEU A 10 15.91 37.29 21.69
CA LEU A 10 16.11 36.78 20.33
C LEU A 10 14.87 36.02 19.83
N LEU A 11 14.26 35.19 20.68
CA LEU A 11 13.04 34.45 20.34
C LEU A 11 11.84 35.37 20.08
N PHE A 12 11.69 36.45 20.85
CA PHE A 12 10.62 37.45 20.61
C PHE A 12 10.84 38.27 19.33
N ALA A 13 12.09 38.59 19.00
CA ALA A 13 12.41 39.28 17.75
C ALA A 13 12.09 38.39 16.54
N VAL A 14 12.50 37.12 16.55
CA VAL A 14 12.20 36.15 15.48
C VAL A 14 10.69 35.93 15.32
N ALA A 15 9.94 35.86 16.43
CA ALA A 15 8.48 35.72 16.39
C ALA A 15 7.76 36.93 15.76
N SER A 16 8.24 38.16 16.01
CA SER A 16 7.65 39.38 15.43
C SER A 16 7.90 39.49 13.92
N PHE A 17 9.08 39.07 13.44
CA PHE A 17 9.38 39.04 12.00
C PHE A 17 8.58 37.96 11.27
N ALA A 18 8.45 36.77 11.86
CA ALA A 18 7.64 35.67 11.30
C ALA A 18 6.16 36.08 11.14
N GLN A 19 5.60 36.80 12.12
CA GLN A 19 4.22 37.29 12.06
C GLN A 19 3.99 38.28 10.90
N SER A 20 4.98 39.12 10.57
CA SER A 20 4.84 40.10 9.49
C SER A 20 4.88 39.48 8.08
N GLU A 21 5.69 38.42 7.90
CA GLU A 21 5.77 37.67 6.65
C GLU A 21 4.50 36.83 6.42
N GLU A 22 3.99 36.21 7.47
CA GLU A 22 2.75 35.42 7.43
C GLU A 22 1.52 36.28 7.08
N VAL A 23 1.44 37.51 7.59
CA VAL A 23 0.39 38.46 7.22
C VAL A 23 0.49 38.89 5.75
N ALA A 24 1.70 39.16 5.26
CA ALA A 24 1.91 39.51 3.84
C ALA A 24 1.48 38.37 2.91
N LYS A 25 1.84 37.13 3.29
CA LYS A 25 1.43 35.92 2.60
C LYS A 25 -0.08 35.71 2.64
N SER A 26 -0.73 35.88 3.79
CA SER A 26 -2.18 35.78 3.92
C SER A 26 -2.91 36.76 2.98
N TYR A 27 -2.46 38.01 2.89
CA TYR A 27 -3.06 38.95 1.93
C TYR A 27 -2.91 38.51 0.48
N TYR A 28 -1.77 37.90 0.14
CA TYR A 28 -1.54 37.37 -1.21
C TYR A 28 -2.48 36.20 -1.51
N ASP A 29 -2.53 35.21 -0.60
CA ASP A 29 -3.34 34.01 -0.74
C ASP A 29 -4.85 34.34 -0.77
N ASP A 30 -5.28 35.41 -0.09
CA ASP A 30 -6.66 35.95 -0.11
C ASP A 30 -6.98 36.80 -1.36
N GLY A 31 -6.03 36.99 -2.29
CA GLY A 31 -6.20 37.84 -3.48
C GLY A 31 -6.23 39.35 -3.18
N GLN A 32 -5.87 39.78 -1.96
CA GLN A 32 -5.81 41.18 -1.55
C GLN A 32 -4.48 41.82 -1.99
N PHE A 33 -4.24 41.85 -3.30
CA PHE A 33 -2.93 42.16 -3.89
C PHE A 33 -2.38 43.54 -3.54
N GLU A 34 -3.20 44.57 -3.38
CA GLU A 34 -2.73 45.92 -3.02
C GLU A 34 -2.18 45.97 -1.58
N LYS A 35 -2.84 45.26 -0.65
CA LYS A 35 -2.37 45.12 0.73
C LYS A 35 -1.13 44.24 0.80
N ALA A 36 -1.12 43.17 0.01
CA ALA A 36 0.07 42.31 -0.13
C ALA A 36 1.25 43.12 -0.66
N LEU A 37 1.04 43.96 -1.69
CA LEU A 37 2.08 44.82 -2.27
C LEU A 37 2.69 45.74 -1.22
N PHE A 38 1.85 46.48 -0.48
CA PHE A 38 2.31 47.37 0.58
C PHE A 38 3.11 46.62 1.66
N SER A 39 2.62 45.47 2.11
CA SER A 39 3.30 44.63 3.09
C SER A 39 4.65 44.11 2.59
N TYR A 40 4.70 43.57 1.37
CA TYR A 40 5.93 43.03 0.79
C TYR A 40 6.95 44.13 0.46
N GLN A 41 6.51 45.31 0.02
CA GLN A 41 7.39 46.48 -0.15
C GLN A 41 8.05 46.86 1.17
N LYS A 42 7.27 46.92 2.27
CA LYS A 42 7.82 47.19 3.61
C LYS A 42 8.80 46.12 4.06
N LEU A 43 8.53 44.85 3.77
CA LEU A 43 9.45 43.75 4.06
C LEU A 43 10.75 43.86 3.25
N TYR A 44 10.64 44.21 1.97
CA TYR A 44 11.78 44.40 1.08
C TYR A 44 12.61 45.63 1.45
N ASP A 45 12.00 46.75 1.82
CA ASP A 45 12.73 47.94 2.27
C ASP A 45 13.54 47.69 3.55
N ASN A 46 12.99 46.89 4.47
CA ASN A 46 13.68 46.49 5.70
C ASN A 46 14.76 45.43 5.45
N ASN A 47 14.70 44.70 4.33
CA ASN A 47 15.67 43.67 3.96
C ASN A 47 15.86 43.60 2.44
N ARG A 48 16.54 44.61 1.87
CA ARG A 48 16.73 44.75 0.42
C ARG A 48 17.54 43.63 -0.24
N GLY A 49 18.20 42.79 0.57
CA GLY A 49 18.91 41.60 0.10
C GLY A 49 18.03 40.36 -0.08
N ASN A 50 16.77 40.37 0.39
CA ASN A 50 15.89 39.23 0.27
C ASN A 50 15.21 39.20 -1.11
N ILE A 51 15.75 38.36 -1.98
CA ILE A 51 15.28 38.17 -3.34
C ILE A 51 13.84 37.64 -3.44
N ASN A 52 13.40 36.83 -2.47
CA ASN A 52 12.05 36.25 -2.50
C ASN A 52 10.98 37.34 -2.35
N TYR A 53 11.25 38.37 -1.54
CA TYR A 53 10.33 39.51 -1.42
C TYR A 53 10.28 40.31 -2.71
N PHE A 54 11.42 40.52 -3.36
CA PHE A 54 11.46 41.17 -4.66
C PHE A 54 10.63 40.42 -5.71
N PHE A 55 10.81 39.10 -5.85
CA PHE A 55 10.01 38.31 -6.78
C PHE A 55 8.52 38.34 -6.45
N LYS A 56 8.16 38.32 -5.17
CA LYS A 56 6.76 38.42 -4.77
C LYS A 56 6.17 39.80 -5.11
N ILE A 57 6.93 40.88 -4.97
CA ILE A 57 6.52 42.23 -5.42
C ILE A 57 6.27 42.25 -6.93
N VAL A 58 7.20 41.69 -7.72
CA VAL A 58 7.07 41.57 -9.18
C VAL A 58 5.81 40.78 -9.54
N GLU A 59 5.61 39.62 -8.93
CA GLU A 59 4.43 38.76 -9.13
C GLU A 59 3.14 39.50 -8.78
N ILE A 60 3.10 40.25 -7.68
CA ILE A 60 1.94 41.06 -7.29
C ILE A 60 1.66 42.17 -8.31
N HIS A 61 2.69 42.85 -8.82
CA HIS A 61 2.51 43.83 -9.89
C HIS A 61 1.93 43.17 -11.15
N GLN A 62 2.37 41.95 -11.49
CA GLN A 62 1.82 41.19 -12.60
C GLN A 62 0.35 40.81 -12.38
N GLN A 63 -0.02 40.36 -11.18
CA GLN A 63 -1.42 40.06 -10.81
C GLN A 63 -2.33 41.29 -10.84
N LEU A 64 -1.79 42.47 -10.55
CA LEU A 64 -2.48 43.76 -10.64
C LEU A 64 -2.47 44.36 -12.07
N GLU A 65 -2.00 43.61 -13.08
CA GLU A 65 -1.82 44.09 -14.47
C GLU A 65 -0.89 45.31 -14.61
N ASN A 66 -0.09 45.61 -13.58
CA ASN A 66 0.90 46.69 -13.55
C ASN A 66 2.22 46.25 -14.22
N LEU A 67 2.13 45.78 -15.47
CA LEU A 67 3.22 45.14 -16.18
C LEU A 67 4.38 46.09 -16.52
N ASP A 68 4.12 47.39 -16.65
CA ASP A 68 5.17 48.41 -16.89
C ASP A 68 6.01 48.68 -15.63
N GLU A 69 5.38 48.71 -14.46
CA GLU A 69 6.13 48.87 -13.20
C GLU A 69 6.95 47.63 -12.87
N SER A 70 6.38 46.44 -13.10
CA SER A 70 7.12 45.16 -13.02
C SER A 70 8.35 45.15 -13.93
N GLU A 71 8.18 45.56 -15.21
CA GLU A 71 9.28 45.66 -16.17
C GLU A 71 10.39 46.59 -15.68
N LYS A 72 10.02 47.79 -15.21
CA LYS A 72 10.97 48.79 -14.72
C LYS A 72 11.77 48.27 -13.52
N LEU A 73 11.11 47.63 -12.55
CA LEU A 73 11.76 47.01 -11.39
C LEU A 73 12.74 45.92 -11.81
N LEU A 74 12.35 45.09 -12.79
CA LEU A 74 13.16 44.01 -13.31
C LEU A 74 14.38 44.51 -14.11
N PHE A 75 14.25 45.56 -14.90
CA PHE A 75 15.40 46.17 -15.57
C PHE A 75 16.40 46.75 -14.57
N GLU A 76 15.93 47.46 -13.55
CA GLU A 76 16.79 48.04 -12.52
C GLU A 76 17.62 46.98 -11.79
N ILE A 77 17.05 45.80 -11.49
CA ILE A 77 17.77 44.74 -10.80
C ILE A 77 18.71 43.96 -11.74
N VAL A 78 18.34 43.79 -13.01
CA VAL A 78 19.20 43.15 -14.02
C VAL A 78 20.49 43.94 -14.21
N ASP A 79 20.37 45.26 -14.40
CA ASP A 79 21.52 46.16 -14.59
C ASP A 79 22.48 46.15 -13.39
N ARG A 80 21.96 45.95 -12.19
CA ARG A 80 22.75 45.93 -10.95
C ARG A 80 23.39 44.59 -10.64
N SER A 81 22.70 43.48 -10.91
CA SER A 81 23.07 42.16 -10.40
C SER A 81 23.76 41.27 -11.43
N GLY A 82 23.41 41.41 -12.71
CA GLY A 82 23.82 40.48 -13.78
C GLY A 82 23.42 39.02 -13.52
N ASN A 83 22.43 38.75 -12.66
CA ASN A 83 22.02 37.38 -12.33
C ASN A 83 20.98 36.85 -13.33
N PRO A 84 21.21 35.70 -13.98
CA PRO A 84 20.36 35.26 -15.09
C PRO A 84 18.91 34.91 -14.72
N HIS A 85 18.58 34.63 -13.46
CA HIS A 85 17.19 34.33 -13.10
C HIS A 85 16.24 35.54 -13.29
N TYR A 86 16.75 36.77 -13.27
CA TYR A 86 15.92 37.96 -13.50
C TYR A 86 15.51 38.08 -14.97
N TYR A 87 16.30 37.51 -15.90
CA TYR A 87 15.90 37.43 -17.30
C TYR A 87 14.70 36.49 -17.50
N VAL A 88 14.53 35.48 -16.64
CA VAL A 88 13.31 34.64 -16.68
C VAL A 88 12.09 35.48 -16.33
N GLU A 89 12.16 36.30 -15.29
CA GLU A 89 11.07 37.19 -14.89
C GLU A 89 10.76 38.26 -15.94
N LEU A 90 11.80 38.85 -16.56
CA LEU A 90 11.60 39.79 -17.67
C LEU A 90 10.88 39.10 -18.83
N GLY A 91 11.35 37.92 -19.22
CA GLY A 91 10.71 37.17 -20.29
C GLY A 91 9.25 36.85 -20.00
N TYR A 92 8.95 36.44 -18.76
CA TYR A 92 7.57 36.19 -18.32
C TYR A 92 6.71 37.46 -18.30
N ASN A 93 7.25 38.60 -17.87
CA ASN A 93 6.55 39.87 -17.92
C ASN A 93 6.20 40.29 -19.35
N PHE A 94 7.12 40.10 -20.31
CA PHE A 94 6.84 40.35 -21.74
C PHE A 94 5.83 39.35 -22.32
N GLN A 95 5.87 38.09 -21.88
CA GLN A 95 4.85 37.10 -22.25
C GLN A 95 3.46 37.53 -21.78
N LEU A 96 3.33 38.06 -20.55
CA LEU A 96 2.07 38.61 -20.04
C LEU A 96 1.60 39.84 -20.83
N LYS A 97 2.53 40.64 -21.38
CA LYS A 97 2.21 41.76 -22.29
C LYS A 97 1.81 41.30 -23.70
N GLY A 98 1.93 40.02 -24.02
CA GLY A 98 1.69 39.46 -25.36
C GLY A 98 2.86 39.63 -26.34
N ASP A 99 4.02 40.11 -25.89
CA ASP A 99 5.23 40.22 -26.72
C ASP A 99 6.10 38.96 -26.58
N MET A 100 5.73 37.94 -27.37
CA MET A 100 6.42 36.66 -27.38
C MET A 100 7.85 36.73 -27.95
N GLU A 101 8.14 37.70 -28.83
CA GLU A 101 9.49 37.87 -29.36
C GLU A 101 10.43 38.40 -28.27
N ALA A 102 10.01 39.41 -27.51
CA ALA A 102 10.76 39.89 -26.36
C ALA A 102 10.88 38.81 -25.28
N ALA A 103 9.79 38.10 -24.97
CA ALA A 103 9.80 37.00 -24.00
C ALA A 103 10.89 35.97 -24.32
N LYS A 104 10.88 35.47 -25.57
CA LYS A 104 11.87 34.51 -26.05
C LYS A 104 13.30 35.04 -25.96
N ARG A 105 13.55 36.30 -26.35
CA ARG A 105 14.87 36.92 -26.24
C ARG A 105 15.40 36.89 -24.80
N TYR A 106 14.57 37.24 -23.82
CA TYR A 106 14.98 37.22 -22.41
C TYR A 106 15.15 35.79 -21.87
N TYR A 107 14.33 34.83 -22.28
CA TYR A 107 14.55 33.42 -21.94
C TYR A 107 15.87 32.89 -22.52
N ASP A 108 16.24 33.30 -23.74
CA ASP A 108 17.52 32.95 -24.34
C ASP A 108 18.71 33.63 -23.61
N LEU A 109 18.54 34.87 -23.13
CA LEU A 109 19.53 35.52 -22.25
C LEU A 109 19.70 34.81 -20.90
N ALA A 110 18.61 34.34 -20.30
CA ALA A 110 18.66 33.54 -19.06
C ALA A 110 19.49 32.27 -19.27
N LYS A 111 19.30 31.58 -20.40
CA LYS A 111 20.10 30.41 -20.80
C LYS A 111 21.56 30.78 -21.07
N ALA A 112 21.84 31.87 -21.79
CA ALA A 112 23.21 32.31 -22.03
C ALA A 112 23.96 32.60 -20.71
N GLY A 113 23.29 33.15 -19.70
CA GLY A 113 23.91 33.40 -18.41
C GLY A 113 24.31 32.14 -17.64
N ILE A 114 23.69 30.98 -17.89
CA ILE A 114 24.15 29.71 -17.31
C ILE A 114 25.40 29.16 -18.00
N GLU A 115 25.64 29.50 -19.27
CA GLU A 115 26.90 29.15 -19.97
C GLU A 115 28.09 29.84 -19.29
N GLU A 116 27.92 31.11 -18.92
CA GLU A 116 28.96 31.89 -18.23
C GLU A 116 29.12 31.46 -16.77
N LYS A 117 28.01 31.21 -16.07
CA LYS A 117 27.99 30.89 -14.64
C LYS A 117 27.01 29.74 -14.35
N PRO A 118 27.43 28.47 -14.56
CA PRO A 118 26.53 27.32 -14.44
C PRO A 118 25.95 27.12 -13.03
N VAL A 119 26.57 27.70 -11.99
CA VAL A 119 26.03 27.69 -10.61
C VAL A 119 24.62 28.28 -10.49
N TYR A 120 24.20 29.13 -11.43
CA TYR A 120 22.85 29.70 -11.44
C TYR A 120 21.79 28.78 -12.05
N ALA A 121 22.17 27.67 -12.66
CA ALA A 121 21.25 26.80 -13.40
C ALA A 121 20.03 26.37 -12.57
N TYR A 122 20.24 25.93 -11.32
CA TYR A 122 19.13 25.56 -10.44
C TYR A 122 18.12 26.70 -10.27
N TYR A 123 18.59 27.92 -10.02
CA TYR A 123 17.72 29.08 -9.80
C TYR A 123 17.01 29.50 -11.09
N VAL A 124 17.70 29.50 -12.23
CA VAL A 124 17.12 29.83 -13.53
C VAL A 124 16.05 28.82 -13.91
N ALA A 125 16.35 27.52 -13.84
CA ALA A 125 15.40 26.46 -14.15
C ALA A 125 14.20 26.50 -13.20
N ARG A 126 14.42 26.75 -11.90
CA ARG A 126 13.33 26.84 -10.92
C ARG A 126 12.35 27.97 -11.25
N ARG A 127 12.83 29.12 -11.71
CA ARG A 127 11.96 30.21 -12.17
C ARG A 127 11.16 29.83 -13.41
N PHE A 128 11.75 29.08 -14.34
CA PHE A 128 10.98 28.53 -15.45
C PHE A 128 9.88 27.57 -14.98
N GLU A 129 10.17 26.69 -14.01
CA GLU A 129 9.17 25.79 -13.41
C GLU A 129 8.03 26.56 -12.72
N ASP A 130 8.35 27.60 -11.94
CA ASP A 130 7.35 28.42 -11.23
C ASP A 130 6.34 29.05 -12.21
N HIS A 131 6.73 29.30 -13.46
CA HIS A 131 5.89 29.85 -14.53
C HIS A 131 5.34 28.78 -15.49
N ALA A 132 5.42 27.50 -15.14
CA ALA A 132 5.01 26.35 -15.98
C ALA A 132 5.72 26.29 -17.36
N LEU A 133 6.89 26.90 -17.50
CA LEU A 133 7.72 26.90 -18.71
C LEU A 133 8.68 25.70 -18.71
N ILE A 134 8.09 24.50 -18.57
CA ILE A 134 8.83 23.26 -18.29
C ILE A 134 9.82 22.85 -19.39
N ASP A 135 9.57 23.23 -20.65
CA ASP A 135 10.52 22.99 -21.75
C ASP A 135 11.82 23.78 -21.59
N TYR A 136 11.74 25.02 -21.09
CA TYR A 136 12.92 25.82 -20.80
C TYR A 136 13.64 25.32 -19.55
N ALA A 137 12.89 24.92 -18.51
CA ALA A 137 13.47 24.31 -17.31
C ALA A 137 14.29 23.05 -17.65
N ALA A 138 13.74 22.15 -18.49
CA ALA A 138 14.46 20.96 -18.95
C ALA A 138 15.76 21.30 -19.68
N GLN A 139 15.71 22.24 -20.64
CA GLN A 139 16.91 22.67 -21.37
C GLN A 139 18.00 23.23 -20.44
N VAL A 140 17.62 24.03 -19.45
CA VAL A 140 18.56 24.61 -18.48
C VAL A 140 19.19 23.51 -17.63
N TYR A 141 18.40 22.55 -17.12
CA TYR A 141 18.92 21.44 -16.33
C TYR A 141 19.82 20.49 -17.14
N GLU A 142 19.40 20.07 -18.34
CA GLU A 142 20.21 19.26 -19.26
C GLU A 142 21.55 19.96 -19.52
N ARG A 143 21.50 21.24 -19.93
CA ARG A 143 22.70 22.00 -20.26
C ARG A 143 23.62 22.21 -19.07
N ALA A 144 23.05 22.42 -17.88
CA ALA A 144 23.84 22.56 -16.67
C ALA A 144 24.55 21.27 -16.27
N MET A 145 23.95 20.10 -16.52
CA MET A 145 24.62 18.81 -16.33
C MET A 145 25.72 18.57 -17.37
N ASP A 146 25.58 19.05 -18.61
CA ASP A 146 26.67 19.01 -19.60
C ASP A 146 27.86 19.89 -19.17
N LEU A 147 27.57 21.08 -18.64
CA LEU A 147 28.58 22.04 -18.19
C LEU A 147 29.24 21.63 -16.87
N ARG A 148 28.47 21.03 -15.96
CA ARG A 148 28.86 20.62 -14.61
C ARG A 148 28.21 19.28 -14.24
N PRO A 149 28.81 18.14 -14.64
CA PRO A 149 28.26 16.81 -14.41
C PRO A 149 27.94 16.50 -12.95
N GLU A 150 28.59 17.16 -11.99
CA GLU A 150 28.34 17.00 -10.55
C GLU A 150 27.02 17.60 -10.06
N SER A 151 26.35 18.44 -10.85
CA SER A 151 25.16 19.18 -10.43
C SER A 151 23.90 18.31 -10.24
N ASN A 152 23.92 17.07 -10.75
CA ASN A 152 22.90 16.02 -10.60
C ASN A 152 21.44 16.52 -10.54
N TYR A 153 20.94 17.03 -11.67
CA TYR A 153 19.54 17.49 -11.82
C TYR A 153 18.58 16.39 -12.31
N ASN A 154 19.00 15.12 -12.21
CA ASN A 154 18.24 13.99 -12.72
C ASN A 154 16.84 13.86 -12.09
N MET A 155 16.69 14.19 -10.80
CA MET A 155 15.38 14.12 -10.14
C MET A 155 14.39 15.16 -10.69
N GLN A 156 14.86 16.38 -10.95
CA GLN A 156 14.07 17.46 -11.53
C GLN A 156 13.71 17.13 -12.98
N LEU A 157 14.69 16.66 -13.77
CA LEU A 157 14.48 16.23 -15.15
C LEU A 157 13.48 15.07 -15.24
N ALA A 158 13.54 14.10 -14.34
CA ALA A 158 12.60 12.98 -14.34
C ALA A 158 11.14 13.45 -14.18
N ARG A 159 10.88 14.37 -13.23
CA ARG A 159 9.54 14.98 -13.06
C ARG A 159 9.10 15.72 -14.32
N ILE A 160 9.96 16.60 -14.83
CA ILE A 160 9.63 17.41 -16.01
C ILE A 160 9.36 16.53 -17.23
N TYR A 161 10.14 15.47 -17.44
CA TYR A 161 9.91 14.54 -18.54
C TYR A 161 8.63 13.71 -18.38
N GLY A 162 8.24 13.37 -17.14
CA GLY A 162 6.93 12.79 -16.86
C GLY A 162 5.81 13.73 -17.30
N GLU A 163 5.84 14.99 -16.87
CA GLU A 163 4.85 16.01 -17.25
C GLU A 163 4.81 16.27 -18.77
N GLN A 164 5.94 16.14 -19.47
CA GLN A 164 6.03 16.27 -20.92
C GLN A 164 5.62 15.00 -21.70
N GLY A 165 5.30 13.89 -21.03
CA GLY A 165 5.05 12.59 -21.65
C GLY A 165 6.29 11.95 -22.30
N LYS A 166 7.50 12.45 -22.01
CA LYS A 166 8.78 11.91 -22.51
C LYS A 166 9.25 10.76 -21.62
N VAL A 167 8.47 9.68 -21.57
CA VAL A 167 8.61 8.58 -20.62
C VAL A 167 10.00 7.92 -20.63
N GLU A 168 10.60 7.70 -21.80
CA GLU A 168 11.96 7.14 -21.87
C GLU A 168 12.99 8.03 -21.17
N LYS A 169 12.94 9.35 -21.43
CA LYS A 169 13.85 10.30 -20.78
C LYS A 169 13.63 10.32 -19.27
N MET A 170 12.37 10.27 -18.83
CA MET A 170 12.01 10.21 -17.42
C MET A 170 12.59 8.98 -16.71
N PHE A 171 12.42 7.78 -17.28
CA PHE A 171 13.01 6.56 -16.72
C PHE A 171 14.53 6.62 -16.65
N ARG A 172 15.18 7.11 -17.71
CA ARG A 172 16.64 7.29 -17.73
C ARG A 172 17.09 8.23 -16.61
N SER A 173 16.46 9.40 -16.47
CA SER A 173 16.81 10.35 -15.41
C SER A 173 16.62 9.75 -14.01
N TYR A 174 15.54 9.04 -13.72
CA TYR A 174 15.40 8.34 -12.43
C TYR A 174 16.49 7.28 -12.21
N ILE A 175 16.83 6.49 -13.24
CA ILE A 175 17.86 5.47 -13.17
C ILE A 175 19.24 6.09 -12.91
N ASP A 176 19.60 7.15 -13.64
CA ASP A 176 20.86 7.88 -13.44
C ASP A 176 20.91 8.55 -12.05
N PHE A 177 19.77 8.97 -11.50
CA PHE A 177 19.68 9.50 -10.14
C PHE A 177 19.97 8.45 -9.07
N ILE A 178 19.36 7.26 -9.17
CA ILE A 178 19.54 6.18 -8.16
C ILE A 178 20.85 5.43 -8.30
N GLU A 179 21.48 5.48 -9.48
CA GLU A 179 22.85 4.97 -9.68
C GLU A 179 23.85 5.65 -8.73
N ILE A 180 23.70 6.97 -8.55
CA ILE A 180 24.51 7.76 -7.63
C ILE A 180 23.94 7.70 -6.19
N ASN A 181 22.61 7.64 -6.05
CA ASN A 181 21.91 7.72 -4.77
C ASN A 181 21.06 6.46 -4.50
N THR A 182 21.71 5.33 -4.25
CA THR A 182 21.06 4.02 -4.12
C THR A 182 19.98 3.95 -3.03
N THR A 183 20.03 4.82 -2.02
CA THR A 183 19.01 4.94 -0.97
C THR A 183 17.63 5.35 -1.51
N TYR A 184 17.56 5.91 -2.72
CA TYR A 184 16.32 6.33 -3.39
C TYR A 184 15.71 5.27 -4.30
N LEU A 185 16.23 4.03 -4.31
CA LEU A 185 15.69 2.93 -5.13
C LEU A 185 14.17 2.74 -4.94
N ASN A 186 13.70 2.75 -3.69
CA ASN A 186 12.27 2.59 -3.38
C ASN A 186 11.43 3.80 -3.81
N PHE A 187 12.03 4.99 -3.87
CA PHE A 187 11.36 6.17 -4.42
C PHE A 187 11.18 6.02 -5.93
N ALA A 188 12.23 5.62 -6.66
CA ALA A 188 12.15 5.37 -8.09
C ALA A 188 11.12 4.27 -8.43
N LYS A 189 11.08 3.17 -7.68
CA LYS A 189 10.04 2.11 -7.85
C LYS A 189 8.62 2.69 -7.76
N ARG A 190 8.35 3.55 -6.77
CA ARG A 190 7.03 4.22 -6.65
C ARG A 190 6.73 5.12 -7.84
N SER A 191 7.69 5.93 -8.28
CA SER A 191 7.51 6.78 -9.46
C SER A 191 7.30 5.95 -10.73
N PHE A 192 8.04 4.85 -10.92
CA PHE A 192 7.84 3.96 -12.06
C PHE A 192 6.45 3.31 -12.06
N SER A 193 5.94 2.91 -10.89
CA SER A 193 4.59 2.34 -10.73
C SER A 193 3.47 3.24 -11.25
N GLU A 194 3.69 4.56 -11.35
CA GLU A 194 2.71 5.48 -11.92
C GLU A 194 2.61 5.36 -13.45
N TYR A 195 3.63 4.81 -14.13
CA TYR A 195 3.71 4.76 -15.59
C TYR A 195 3.67 3.33 -16.16
N ILE A 196 3.86 2.31 -15.32
CA ILE A 196 3.83 0.90 -15.73
C ILE A 196 2.50 0.24 -15.42
N SER A 197 2.24 -0.88 -16.07
CA SER A 197 1.02 -1.68 -15.91
C SER A 197 1.32 -3.16 -15.68
N GLU A 198 0.29 -3.94 -15.35
CA GLU A 198 0.41 -5.42 -15.30
C GLU A 198 0.61 -6.02 -16.70
N ASP A 199 0.12 -5.36 -17.76
CA ASP A 199 0.37 -5.78 -19.15
C ASP A 199 1.85 -5.62 -19.54
N SER A 200 2.57 -6.73 -19.72
CA SER A 200 3.98 -6.73 -20.12
C SER A 200 4.23 -6.21 -21.54
N GLN A 201 3.16 -6.06 -22.35
CA GLN A 201 3.20 -5.51 -23.70
C GLN A 201 2.94 -4.01 -23.78
N SER A 202 2.58 -3.35 -22.67
CA SER A 202 2.41 -1.91 -22.66
C SER A 202 3.72 -1.20 -23.04
N GLU A 203 3.60 -0.05 -23.71
CA GLU A 203 4.76 0.66 -24.27
C GLU A 203 5.75 1.09 -23.18
N ASN A 204 5.24 1.66 -22.09
CA ASN A 204 6.06 2.11 -20.96
C ASN A 204 6.83 0.94 -20.31
N ASN A 205 6.21 -0.23 -20.20
CA ASN A 205 6.83 -1.45 -19.70
C ASN A 205 8.00 -1.90 -20.58
N LYS A 206 7.81 -1.86 -21.90
CA LYS A 206 8.87 -2.18 -22.88
C LYS A 206 10.02 -1.18 -22.78
N ILE A 207 9.72 0.11 -22.68
CA ILE A 207 10.73 1.17 -22.55
C ILE A 207 11.57 0.95 -21.30
N LEU A 208 10.95 0.82 -20.11
CA LEU A 208 11.69 0.63 -18.86
C LEU A 208 12.57 -0.63 -18.91
N ARG A 209 12.03 -1.74 -19.43
CA ARG A 209 12.80 -2.98 -19.60
C ARG A 209 14.03 -2.78 -20.49
N VAL A 210 13.89 -2.06 -21.61
CA VAL A 210 15.03 -1.76 -22.50
C VAL A 210 16.08 -0.90 -21.80
N VAL A 211 15.67 0.11 -21.02
CA VAL A 211 16.61 0.97 -20.29
C VAL A 211 17.39 0.17 -19.24
N LEU A 212 16.71 -0.68 -18.45
CA LEU A 212 17.35 -1.53 -17.44
C LEU A 212 18.31 -2.56 -18.08
N LEU A 213 17.91 -3.18 -19.19
CA LEU A 213 18.77 -4.15 -19.89
C LEU A 213 20.04 -3.50 -20.46
N LYS A 214 19.95 -2.26 -20.96
CA LYS A 214 21.13 -1.50 -21.40
C LYS A 214 22.08 -1.24 -20.24
N LYS A 215 21.58 -0.78 -19.08
CA LYS A 215 22.41 -0.56 -17.88
C LYS A 215 23.11 -1.83 -17.40
N ILE A 216 22.42 -2.98 -17.43
CA ILE A 216 23.05 -4.29 -17.10
C ILE A 216 24.20 -4.64 -18.06
N GLN A 217 24.08 -4.29 -19.34
CA GLN A 217 25.10 -4.57 -20.35
C GLN A 217 26.31 -3.61 -20.26
N GLU A 218 26.06 -2.34 -19.94
CA GLU A 218 27.09 -1.30 -19.82
C GLU A 218 27.95 -1.49 -18.56
N GLU A 219 27.30 -1.56 -17.38
CA GLU A 219 27.97 -1.77 -16.11
C GLU A 219 27.15 -2.73 -15.24
N PRO A 220 27.55 -4.02 -15.15
CA PRO A 220 26.81 -5.02 -14.39
C PRO A 220 26.70 -4.66 -12.90
N ASN A 221 25.51 -4.20 -12.50
CA ASN A 221 25.16 -3.91 -11.12
C ASN A 221 23.93 -4.73 -10.71
N ILE A 222 23.96 -5.28 -9.50
CA ILE A 222 22.88 -6.11 -8.95
C ILE A 222 21.58 -5.31 -8.78
N MET A 223 21.68 -4.01 -8.48
CA MET A 223 20.52 -3.12 -8.41
C MET A 223 19.68 -3.13 -9.71
N TRP A 224 20.33 -3.31 -10.88
CA TRP A 224 19.62 -3.41 -12.15
C TRP A 224 18.87 -4.73 -12.31
N ASN A 225 19.45 -5.83 -11.80
CA ASN A 225 18.75 -7.11 -11.73
C ASN A 225 17.57 -7.05 -10.74
N GLU A 226 17.72 -6.38 -9.61
CA GLU A 226 16.65 -6.17 -8.62
C GLU A 226 15.49 -5.34 -9.21
N LEU A 227 15.78 -4.27 -9.95
CA LEU A 227 14.76 -3.49 -10.64
C LEU A 227 14.06 -4.27 -11.75
N LEU A 228 14.81 -5.09 -12.48
CA LEU A 228 14.24 -5.93 -13.54
C LEU A 228 13.35 -7.04 -12.95
N SER A 229 13.78 -7.66 -11.84
CA SER A 229 12.95 -8.59 -11.06
C SER A 229 11.66 -7.93 -10.58
N TRP A 230 11.78 -6.74 -9.97
CA TRP A 230 10.65 -5.95 -9.51
C TRP A 230 9.67 -5.62 -10.65
N LEU A 231 10.17 -5.21 -11.83
CA LEU A 231 9.33 -4.93 -13.01
C LEU A 231 8.57 -6.19 -13.46
N PHE A 232 9.23 -7.34 -13.50
CA PHE A 232 8.58 -8.60 -13.87
C PHE A 232 7.54 -9.05 -12.84
N VAL A 233 7.75 -8.77 -11.55
CA VAL A 233 6.72 -8.97 -10.52
C VAL A 233 5.49 -8.10 -10.79
N GLN A 234 5.67 -6.82 -11.15
CA GLN A 234 4.53 -5.95 -11.51
C GLN A 234 3.78 -6.47 -12.73
N GLN A 235 4.49 -7.13 -13.66
CA GLN A 235 3.93 -7.71 -14.88
C GLN A 235 3.35 -9.13 -14.70
N ARG A 236 3.37 -9.67 -13.47
CA ARG A 236 3.07 -11.09 -13.18
C ARG A 236 3.91 -12.10 -13.98
N GLU A 237 5.06 -11.68 -14.50
CA GLU A 237 6.00 -12.54 -15.22
C GLU A 237 6.95 -13.24 -14.23
N TYR A 238 6.39 -13.96 -13.25
CA TYR A 238 7.11 -14.48 -12.09
C TYR A 238 8.29 -15.41 -12.44
N ARG A 239 8.19 -16.20 -13.51
CA ARG A 239 9.32 -17.02 -13.99
C ARG A 239 10.51 -16.17 -14.41
N LYS A 240 10.28 -14.99 -15.01
CA LYS A 240 11.35 -14.05 -15.39
C LYS A 240 11.92 -13.33 -14.17
N ALA A 241 11.06 -12.94 -13.22
CA ALA A 241 11.51 -12.41 -11.93
C ALA A 241 12.42 -13.42 -11.21
N PHE A 242 12.00 -14.69 -11.15
CA PHE A 242 12.76 -15.75 -10.53
C PHE A 242 14.12 -15.99 -11.21
N ALA A 243 14.19 -15.87 -12.54
CA ALA A 243 15.46 -15.93 -13.25
C ALA A 243 16.43 -14.80 -12.83
N GLN A 244 15.91 -13.58 -12.57
CA GLN A 244 16.72 -12.47 -12.06
C GLN A 244 17.19 -12.73 -10.63
N GLU A 245 16.29 -13.17 -9.73
CA GLU A 245 16.65 -13.48 -8.34
C GLU A 245 17.70 -14.60 -8.25
N LYS A 246 17.59 -15.64 -9.10
CA LYS A 246 18.63 -16.67 -9.22
C LYS A 246 19.97 -16.08 -9.67
N ALA A 247 19.96 -15.15 -10.62
CA ALA A 247 21.18 -14.50 -11.09
C ALA A 247 21.82 -13.63 -9.99
N ILE A 248 21.02 -12.92 -9.19
CA ILE A 248 21.48 -12.13 -8.03
C ILE A 248 22.13 -13.06 -7.00
N PHE A 249 21.41 -14.11 -6.57
CA PHE A 249 21.93 -15.08 -5.60
C PHE A 249 23.22 -15.74 -6.10
N ASN A 250 23.29 -16.15 -7.36
CA ASN A 250 24.48 -16.82 -7.90
C ASN A 250 25.72 -15.90 -7.97
N ARG A 251 25.54 -14.58 -8.06
CA ARG A 251 26.63 -13.60 -8.08
C ARG A 251 27.21 -13.32 -6.70
N GLN A 252 26.36 -13.14 -5.70
CA GLN A 252 26.80 -12.79 -4.33
C GLN A 252 26.94 -14.02 -3.42
N LYS A 253 26.04 -15.01 -3.55
CA LYS A 253 25.87 -16.16 -2.65
C LYS A 253 25.67 -15.78 -1.17
N GLU A 254 25.15 -14.58 -0.93
CA GLU A 254 24.99 -14.04 0.42
C GLU A 254 23.60 -14.31 1.01
N SER A 255 22.54 -14.12 0.21
CA SER A 255 21.17 -14.14 0.73
C SER A 255 20.15 -14.63 -0.29
N LEU A 256 19.20 -15.45 0.16
CA LEU A 256 18.01 -15.87 -0.59
C LEU A 256 16.80 -14.95 -0.36
N ASN A 257 16.95 -13.81 0.33
CA ASN A 257 15.81 -12.98 0.72
C ASN A 257 14.92 -12.60 -0.47
N GLY A 258 15.50 -12.17 -1.61
CA GLY A 258 14.71 -11.85 -2.80
C GLY A 258 13.95 -13.05 -3.39
N VAL A 259 14.52 -14.26 -3.28
CA VAL A 259 13.86 -15.51 -3.68
C VAL A 259 12.73 -15.86 -2.72
N VAL A 260 12.94 -15.69 -1.41
CA VAL A 260 11.92 -15.92 -0.35
C VAL A 260 10.75 -14.95 -0.51
N ASP A 261 11.04 -13.67 -0.77
CA ASP A 261 10.01 -12.66 -1.01
C ASP A 261 9.20 -13.01 -2.27
N LEU A 262 9.85 -13.45 -3.34
CA LEU A 262 9.18 -13.90 -4.56
C LEU A 262 8.31 -15.14 -4.36
N ALA A 263 8.74 -16.09 -3.51
CA ALA A 263 7.93 -17.24 -3.12
C ALA A 263 6.63 -16.77 -2.45
N GLN A 264 6.72 -15.83 -1.50
CA GLN A 264 5.53 -15.30 -0.82
C GLN A 264 4.61 -14.54 -1.79
N ILE A 265 5.18 -13.75 -2.71
CA ILE A 265 4.41 -13.03 -3.73
C ILE A 265 3.63 -14.02 -4.62
N THR A 266 4.28 -15.09 -5.09
CA THR A 266 3.66 -16.08 -5.97
C THR A 266 2.59 -16.92 -5.25
N ILE A 267 2.82 -17.30 -3.98
CA ILE A 267 1.80 -17.93 -3.13
C ILE A 267 0.58 -17.01 -3.00
N ASN A 268 0.79 -15.73 -2.65
CA ASN A 268 -0.30 -14.77 -2.47
C ASN A 268 -1.04 -14.44 -3.78
N ALA A 269 -0.37 -14.59 -4.92
CA ALA A 269 -0.94 -14.41 -6.26
C ALA A 269 -1.71 -15.66 -6.75
N ASN A 270 -1.73 -16.76 -5.98
CA ASN A 270 -2.25 -18.08 -6.37
C ASN A 270 -1.55 -18.68 -7.60
N GLU A 271 -0.25 -18.43 -7.75
CA GLU A 271 0.58 -18.91 -8.87
C GLU A 271 1.37 -20.14 -8.43
N ALA A 272 0.66 -21.23 -8.17
CA ALA A 272 1.19 -22.38 -7.44
C ALA A 272 2.37 -23.08 -8.14
N GLU A 273 2.30 -23.28 -9.46
CA GLU A 273 3.36 -23.98 -10.20
C GLU A 273 4.73 -23.30 -10.04
N ILE A 274 4.77 -21.97 -10.13
CA ILE A 274 6.02 -21.21 -9.97
C ILE A 274 6.39 -21.06 -8.50
N ALA A 275 5.41 -20.95 -7.58
CA ALA A 275 5.67 -20.97 -6.15
C ALA A 275 6.40 -22.27 -5.74
N TYR A 276 5.98 -23.43 -6.24
CA TYR A 276 6.68 -24.69 -5.99
C TYR A 276 8.11 -24.69 -6.52
N GLU A 277 8.34 -24.21 -7.74
CA GLU A 277 9.68 -24.13 -8.32
C GLU A 277 10.61 -23.24 -7.48
N ILE A 278 10.09 -22.12 -6.96
CA ILE A 278 10.84 -21.19 -6.11
C ILE A 278 11.09 -21.81 -4.72
N LEU A 279 10.09 -22.41 -4.09
CA LEU A 279 10.22 -23.05 -2.78
C LEU A 279 11.22 -24.21 -2.82
N ASP A 280 11.18 -25.04 -3.87
CA ASP A 280 12.16 -26.11 -4.06
C ASP A 280 13.58 -25.57 -4.25
N TYR A 281 13.72 -24.43 -4.93
CA TYR A 281 15.01 -23.76 -5.02
C TYR A 281 15.51 -23.28 -3.66
N ILE A 282 14.64 -22.71 -2.82
CA ILE A 282 14.99 -22.28 -1.46
C ILE A 282 15.41 -23.49 -0.61
N ILE A 283 14.65 -24.59 -0.64
CA ILE A 283 14.97 -25.82 0.08
C ILE A 283 16.35 -26.36 -0.32
N ASN A 284 16.65 -26.39 -1.63
CA ASN A 284 17.88 -26.98 -2.14
C ASN A 284 19.12 -26.08 -2.00
N ASN A 285 18.95 -24.75 -1.87
CA ASN A 285 20.06 -23.79 -1.85
C ASN A 285 20.16 -23.00 -0.54
N GLY A 286 19.20 -23.15 0.38
CA GLY A 286 19.17 -22.48 1.68
C GLY A 286 20.29 -22.97 2.59
N SER A 287 21.03 -22.03 3.18
CA SER A 287 22.10 -22.33 4.13
C SER A 287 21.64 -22.26 5.59
N ASP A 288 20.57 -21.52 5.87
CA ASP A 288 20.00 -21.37 7.20
C ASP A 288 18.77 -22.27 7.38
N LEU A 289 18.73 -22.98 8.51
CA LEU A 289 17.69 -23.95 8.81
C LEU A 289 16.29 -23.31 8.90
N GLN A 290 16.19 -22.06 9.35
CA GLN A 290 14.89 -21.40 9.50
C GLN A 290 14.22 -21.14 8.14
N THR A 291 14.99 -20.65 7.16
CA THR A 291 14.52 -20.43 5.79
C THR A 291 14.14 -21.74 5.12
N VAL A 292 14.94 -22.80 5.28
CA VAL A 292 14.63 -24.13 4.72
C VAL A 292 13.34 -24.71 5.33
N LEU A 293 13.19 -24.67 6.66
CA LEU A 293 11.98 -25.13 7.33
C LEU A 293 10.75 -24.30 6.95
N LYS A 294 10.89 -22.98 6.78
CA LYS A 294 9.82 -22.11 6.29
C LYS A 294 9.40 -22.50 4.88
N ALA A 295 10.35 -22.73 3.97
CA ALA A 295 10.03 -23.12 2.60
C ALA A 295 9.32 -24.49 2.54
N HIS A 296 9.75 -25.47 3.34
CA HIS A 296 9.02 -26.73 3.48
C HIS A 296 7.60 -26.55 4.01
N LYS A 297 7.44 -25.75 5.07
CA LYS A 297 6.13 -25.41 5.64
C LYS A 297 5.22 -24.78 4.59
N ASP A 298 5.69 -23.74 3.92
CA ASP A 298 4.90 -23.00 2.93
C ASP A 298 4.54 -23.89 1.72
N LYS A 299 5.44 -24.80 1.32
CA LYS A 299 5.16 -25.81 0.29
C LYS A 299 4.02 -26.76 0.68
N LEU A 300 4.03 -27.27 1.91
CA LEU A 300 3.00 -28.18 2.41
C LEU A 300 1.66 -27.48 2.65
N GLU A 301 1.70 -26.21 3.10
CA GLU A 301 0.49 -25.38 3.21
C GLU A 301 -0.13 -25.12 1.84
N LEU A 302 0.69 -24.82 0.82
CA LEU A 302 0.20 -24.67 -0.55
C LEU A 302 -0.42 -25.98 -1.07
N MET A 303 0.26 -27.13 -0.88
CA MET A 303 -0.29 -28.45 -1.24
C MET A 303 -1.63 -28.72 -0.56
N THR A 304 -1.78 -28.32 0.70
CA THR A 304 -3.03 -28.50 1.47
C THR A 304 -4.20 -27.73 0.86
N LEU A 305 -3.94 -26.57 0.25
CA LEU A 305 -4.98 -25.74 -0.37
C LEU A 305 -5.35 -26.21 -1.78
N GLU A 306 -4.43 -26.83 -2.52
CA GLU A 306 -4.68 -27.29 -3.89
C GLU A 306 -5.19 -28.73 -3.99
N LEU A 307 -4.71 -29.62 -3.12
CA LEU A 307 -5.07 -31.03 -3.17
C LEU A 307 -6.42 -31.28 -2.49
N ASP A 308 -7.21 -32.16 -3.10
CA ASP A 308 -8.38 -32.72 -2.46
C ASP A 308 -8.00 -33.83 -1.47
N ALA A 309 -9.01 -34.40 -0.81
CA ALA A 309 -8.83 -35.42 0.22
C ALA A 309 -7.99 -36.64 -0.22
N ARG A 310 -7.85 -36.91 -1.52
CA ARG A 310 -7.02 -38.01 -2.03
C ARG A 310 -5.52 -37.76 -1.87
N GLY A 311 -5.10 -36.50 -1.80
CA GLY A 311 -3.70 -36.10 -1.61
C GLY A 311 -3.28 -35.99 -0.15
N TYR A 312 -4.20 -36.12 0.81
CA TYR A 312 -3.91 -35.85 2.23
C TYR A 312 -2.95 -36.85 2.85
N ASP A 313 -2.94 -38.10 2.40
CA ASP A 313 -1.97 -39.09 2.91
C ASP A 313 -0.53 -38.80 2.44
N GLU A 314 -0.36 -38.18 1.27
CA GLU A 314 0.94 -37.71 0.77
C GLU A 314 1.46 -36.52 1.58
N ILE A 315 0.58 -35.54 1.86
CA ILE A 315 0.90 -34.37 2.68
C ILE A 315 1.31 -34.82 4.09
N ASP A 316 0.53 -35.72 4.69
CA ASP A 316 0.81 -36.30 6.01
C ASP A 316 2.18 -36.99 6.04
N SER A 317 2.44 -37.85 5.06
CA SER A 317 3.73 -38.54 4.93
C SER A 317 4.90 -37.56 4.79
N SER A 318 4.69 -36.45 4.09
CA SER A 318 5.70 -35.41 3.91
C SER A 318 6.00 -34.66 5.21
N TYR A 319 4.99 -34.30 6.01
CA TYR A 319 5.20 -33.75 7.35
C TYR A 319 5.96 -34.75 8.24
N GLN A 320 5.56 -36.02 8.24
CA GLN A 320 6.21 -37.07 9.05
C GLN A 320 7.67 -37.28 8.66
N ALA A 321 8.00 -37.21 7.37
CA ALA A 321 9.38 -37.28 6.90
C ALA A 321 10.22 -36.10 7.43
N LEU A 322 9.68 -34.88 7.40
CA LEU A 322 10.36 -33.70 7.96
C LEU A 322 10.55 -33.82 9.47
N PHE A 323 9.57 -34.31 10.23
CA PHE A 323 9.75 -34.53 11.66
C PHE A 323 10.73 -35.66 11.97
N SER A 324 10.87 -36.65 11.08
CA SER A 324 11.90 -37.70 11.19
C SER A 324 13.30 -37.15 10.94
N GLU A 325 13.44 -36.18 10.03
CA GLU A 325 14.71 -35.54 9.68
C GLU A 325 15.14 -34.48 10.70
N TYR A 326 14.25 -33.55 11.04
CA TYR A 326 14.56 -32.36 11.86
C TYR A 326 14.18 -32.54 13.34
N GLY A 327 13.40 -33.56 13.68
CA GLY A 327 12.90 -33.82 15.02
C GLY A 327 11.75 -32.90 15.45
N LEU A 328 11.14 -33.23 16.59
CA LEU A 328 10.11 -32.41 17.23
C LEU A 328 10.75 -31.44 18.24
N LEU A 329 11.43 -30.42 17.72
CA LEU A 329 12.23 -29.46 18.51
C LEU A 329 11.65 -28.04 18.46
N THR A 330 12.18 -27.15 19.30
CA THR A 330 11.78 -25.73 19.35
C THR A 330 11.92 -25.02 18.00
N GLN A 331 12.88 -25.41 17.16
CA GLN A 331 13.09 -24.87 15.82
C GLN A 331 11.99 -25.26 14.82
N THR A 332 11.32 -26.39 15.06
CA THR A 332 10.26 -26.94 14.17
C THR A 332 8.85 -26.57 14.61
N VAL A 333 8.69 -25.72 15.64
CA VAL A 333 7.38 -25.38 16.21
C VAL A 333 6.41 -24.83 15.15
N ASP A 334 6.86 -23.97 14.25
CA ASP A 334 5.98 -23.43 13.20
C ASP A 334 5.55 -24.52 12.20
N LEU A 335 6.38 -25.54 11.96
CA LEU A 335 6.02 -26.73 11.17
C LEU A 335 5.03 -27.62 11.92
N GLN A 336 5.21 -27.81 13.22
CA GLN A 336 4.29 -28.55 14.09
C GLN A 336 2.89 -27.89 14.14
N LEU A 337 2.84 -26.56 14.19
CA LEU A 337 1.59 -25.80 14.14
C LEU A 337 0.87 -25.96 12.79
N SER A 338 1.64 -25.91 11.70
CA SER A 338 1.14 -26.12 10.34
C SER A 338 0.56 -27.53 10.18
N TYR A 339 1.28 -28.56 10.62
CA TYR A 339 0.80 -29.95 10.61
C TYR A 339 -0.47 -30.14 11.44
N SER A 340 -0.53 -29.56 12.64
CA SER A 340 -1.72 -29.64 13.49
C SER A 340 -2.93 -28.95 12.87
N ASN A 341 -2.71 -27.87 12.13
CA ASN A 341 -3.74 -27.20 11.36
C ASN A 341 -4.26 -28.09 10.22
N PHE A 342 -3.34 -28.70 9.46
CA PHE A 342 -3.68 -29.69 8.43
C PHE A 342 -4.50 -30.86 9.00
N LEU A 343 -4.03 -31.47 10.08
CA LEU A 343 -4.71 -32.58 10.75
C LEU A 343 -6.14 -32.21 11.16
N ALA A 344 -6.33 -31.07 11.83
CA ALA A 344 -7.62 -30.70 12.39
C ALA A 344 -8.62 -30.21 11.33
N PHE A 345 -8.20 -29.31 10.43
CA PHE A 345 -9.12 -28.58 9.54
C PHE A 345 -9.27 -29.21 8.15
N PHE A 346 -8.37 -30.12 7.77
CA PHE A 346 -8.37 -30.76 6.45
C PHE A 346 -8.49 -32.29 6.56
N LYS A 347 -7.63 -32.94 7.36
CA LYS A 347 -7.63 -34.41 7.49
C LYS A 347 -8.71 -34.97 8.42
N ASP A 348 -9.52 -34.11 9.05
CA ASP A 348 -10.58 -34.48 10.01
C ASP A 348 -10.05 -35.30 11.22
N GLN A 349 -8.90 -34.90 11.74
CA GLN A 349 -8.25 -35.50 12.92
C GLN A 349 -7.96 -34.48 14.04
N PRO A 350 -8.98 -33.73 14.52
CA PRO A 350 -8.77 -32.67 15.50
C PRO A 350 -8.30 -33.18 16.88
N ASP A 351 -8.73 -34.36 17.33
CA ASP A 351 -8.27 -34.90 18.62
C ASP A 351 -6.78 -35.28 18.56
N TYR A 352 -6.33 -35.87 17.44
CA TYR A 352 -4.91 -36.18 17.25
C TYR A 352 -4.05 -34.91 17.19
N ALA A 353 -4.53 -33.87 16.50
CA ALA A 353 -3.87 -32.57 16.46
C ALA A 353 -3.74 -31.93 17.86
N ILE A 354 -4.78 -32.04 18.70
CA ILE A 354 -4.76 -31.54 20.09
C ILE A 354 -3.68 -32.26 20.90
N ASP A 355 -3.62 -33.60 20.83
CA ASP A 355 -2.66 -34.36 21.61
C ASP A 355 -1.23 -34.09 21.13
N PHE A 356 -1.01 -33.99 19.81
CA PHE A 356 0.27 -33.59 19.23
C PHE A 356 0.74 -32.21 19.73
N LEU A 357 -0.14 -31.21 19.78
CA LEU A 357 0.20 -29.87 20.30
C LEU A 357 0.42 -29.85 21.82
N LYS A 358 -0.29 -30.68 22.59
CA LYS A 358 -0.03 -30.82 24.03
C LYS A 358 1.35 -31.43 24.29
N ASP A 359 1.75 -32.40 23.47
CA ASP A 359 3.10 -32.97 23.56
C ASP A 359 4.16 -31.92 23.23
N ALA A 360 3.92 -31.06 22.23
CA ALA A 360 4.80 -29.94 21.90
C ALA A 360 5.00 -28.94 23.08
N LEU A 361 3.99 -28.76 23.93
CA LEU A 361 4.09 -27.91 25.14
C LEU A 361 5.04 -28.48 26.20
N ASN A 362 5.42 -29.76 26.13
CA ASN A 362 6.40 -30.36 27.05
C ASN A 362 7.84 -29.98 26.70
N ALA A 363 8.09 -29.40 25.51
CA ALA A 363 9.39 -28.89 25.12
C ALA A 363 9.71 -27.55 25.82
N ASN A 364 11.00 -27.19 25.87
CA ASN A 364 11.45 -25.91 26.44
C ASN A 364 11.20 -24.74 25.48
N LEU A 365 9.91 -24.43 25.25
CA LEU A 365 9.47 -23.36 24.37
C LEU A 365 9.71 -21.98 24.99
N SER A 366 10.03 -20.98 24.17
CA SER A 366 9.92 -19.59 24.59
C SER A 366 8.45 -19.24 24.88
N LYS A 367 8.20 -18.21 25.70
CA LYS A 367 6.82 -17.76 26.00
C LYS A 367 6.01 -17.44 24.74
N PHE A 368 6.65 -16.92 23.68
CA PHE A 368 6.00 -16.63 22.41
C PHE A 368 5.66 -17.92 21.63
N GLN A 369 6.55 -18.91 21.59
CA GLN A 369 6.25 -20.21 20.98
C GLN A 369 5.15 -20.95 21.73
N GLU A 370 5.21 -20.97 23.07
CA GLU A 370 4.15 -21.53 23.92
C GLU A 370 2.80 -20.87 23.63
N ALA A 371 2.78 -19.54 23.48
CA ALA A 371 1.57 -18.81 23.14
C ALA A 371 1.02 -19.17 21.74
N LYS A 372 1.88 -19.35 20.73
CA LYS A 372 1.45 -19.83 19.40
C LYS A 372 0.82 -21.22 19.47
N VAL A 373 1.43 -22.15 20.22
CA VAL A 373 0.91 -23.51 20.42
C VAL A 373 -0.44 -23.49 21.14
N LYS A 374 -0.55 -22.71 22.21
CA LYS A 374 -1.83 -22.50 22.93
C LYS A 374 -2.89 -21.84 22.06
N MET A 375 -2.51 -20.93 21.18
CA MET A 375 -3.44 -20.29 20.24
C MET A 375 -4.05 -21.34 19.32
N LYS A 376 -3.20 -22.17 18.69
CA LYS A 376 -3.67 -23.23 17.78
C LYS A 376 -4.49 -24.30 18.50
N LEU A 377 -4.13 -24.67 19.73
CA LEU A 377 -4.97 -25.54 20.59
C LEU A 377 -6.35 -24.92 20.81
N GLY A 378 -6.40 -23.64 21.15
CA GLY A 378 -7.65 -22.90 21.30
C GLY A 378 -8.49 -22.92 20.01
N ASP A 379 -7.88 -22.69 18.86
CA ASP A 379 -8.55 -22.69 17.56
C ASP A 379 -9.20 -24.06 17.27
N ILE A 380 -8.45 -25.16 17.46
CA ILE A 380 -8.95 -26.52 17.23
C ILE A 380 -10.06 -26.88 18.24
N LEU A 381 -9.96 -26.39 19.48
CA LEU A 381 -11.01 -26.58 20.47
C LEU A 381 -12.28 -25.79 20.13
N VAL A 382 -12.17 -24.61 19.53
CA VAL A 382 -13.33 -23.88 18.97
C VAL A 382 -13.94 -24.65 17.81
N PHE A 383 -13.11 -25.20 16.92
CA PHE A 383 -13.56 -26.06 15.82
C PHE A 383 -14.38 -27.26 16.32
N GLN A 384 -14.00 -27.85 17.45
CA GLN A 384 -14.75 -28.93 18.13
C GLN A 384 -15.88 -28.43 19.06
N GLU A 385 -16.21 -27.15 19.06
CA GLU A 385 -17.23 -26.53 19.95
C GLU A 385 -16.93 -26.67 21.45
N LYS A 386 -15.68 -27.01 21.82
CA LYS A 386 -15.18 -27.08 23.20
C LYS A 386 -14.80 -25.67 23.70
N PHE A 387 -15.70 -24.70 23.56
CA PHE A 387 -15.44 -23.27 23.79
C PHE A 387 -14.83 -22.97 25.16
N ASN A 388 -15.33 -23.59 26.22
CA ASN A 388 -14.81 -23.35 27.57
C ASN A 388 -13.33 -23.75 27.71
N GLN A 389 -12.89 -24.81 27.03
CA GLN A 389 -11.49 -25.23 27.03
C GLN A 389 -10.63 -24.28 26.18
N ALA A 390 -11.14 -23.85 25.02
CA ALA A 390 -10.46 -22.86 24.19
C ALA A 390 -10.22 -21.54 24.93
N LEU A 391 -11.24 -21.05 25.65
CA LEU A 391 -11.17 -19.83 26.45
C LEU A 391 -10.07 -19.88 27.52
N ILE A 392 -9.78 -21.05 28.09
CA ILE A 392 -8.68 -21.21 29.05
C ILE A 392 -7.34 -20.93 28.37
N TYR A 393 -7.08 -21.54 27.21
CA TYR A 393 -5.81 -21.35 26.49
C TYR A 393 -5.61 -19.90 26.05
N TYR A 394 -6.63 -19.26 25.47
CA TYR A 394 -6.53 -17.84 25.10
C TYR A 394 -6.29 -16.93 26.30
N SER A 395 -6.96 -17.21 27.44
CA SER A 395 -6.76 -16.43 28.66
C SER A 395 -5.35 -16.60 29.24
N GLN A 396 -4.76 -17.78 29.14
CA GLN A 396 -3.37 -18.01 29.56
C GLN A 396 -2.38 -17.18 28.73
N ILE A 397 -2.59 -17.05 27.42
CA ILE A 397 -1.78 -16.18 26.54
C ILE A 397 -1.87 -14.73 27.00
N GLN A 398 -3.09 -14.24 27.28
CA GLN A 398 -3.29 -12.87 27.73
C GLN A 398 -2.58 -12.57 29.05
N GLN A 399 -2.54 -13.55 29.96
CA GLN A 399 -1.86 -13.43 31.25
C GLN A 399 -0.34 -13.47 31.12
N SER A 400 0.20 -14.33 30.25
CA SER A 400 1.65 -14.56 30.11
C SER A 400 2.38 -13.49 29.30
N LEU A 401 1.71 -12.89 28.29
CA LEU A 401 2.29 -11.94 27.35
C LEU A 401 1.49 -10.63 27.27
N LYS A 402 1.27 -9.98 28.41
CA LYS A 402 0.55 -8.69 28.47
C LYS A 402 1.11 -7.66 27.48
N ASN A 403 0.22 -6.90 26.84
CA ASN A 403 0.55 -5.84 25.89
C ASN A 403 1.31 -6.27 24.61
N SER A 404 1.34 -7.57 24.30
CA SER A 404 1.87 -8.08 23.02
C SER A 404 0.78 -8.19 21.96
N THR A 405 1.16 -8.21 20.68
CA THR A 405 0.25 -8.43 19.54
C THR A 405 -0.47 -9.78 19.64
N ILE A 406 0.24 -10.86 19.99
CA ILE A 406 -0.36 -12.20 20.20
C ILE A 406 -1.36 -12.23 21.36
N SER A 407 -1.20 -11.38 22.37
CA SER A 407 -2.17 -11.23 23.46
C SER A 407 -3.42 -10.45 23.02
N GLN A 408 -3.27 -9.47 22.13
CA GLN A 408 -4.40 -8.80 21.48
C GLN A 408 -5.16 -9.79 20.59
N GLU A 409 -4.46 -10.62 19.82
CA GLU A 409 -5.05 -11.68 19.00
C GLU A 409 -5.80 -12.69 19.88
N ALA A 410 -5.19 -13.14 20.99
CA ALA A 410 -5.86 -14.04 21.93
C ALA A 410 -7.12 -13.41 22.52
N ARG A 411 -7.14 -12.08 22.73
CA ARG A 411 -8.34 -11.36 23.17
C ARG A 411 -9.42 -11.32 22.11
N PHE A 412 -9.05 -11.10 20.86
CA PHE A 412 -10.00 -11.21 19.76
C PHE A 412 -10.56 -12.64 19.65
N LYS A 413 -9.72 -13.67 19.79
CA LYS A 413 -10.15 -15.07 19.80
C LYS A 413 -11.06 -15.44 20.98
N VAL A 414 -10.86 -14.86 22.17
CA VAL A 414 -11.83 -14.94 23.28
C VAL A 414 -13.17 -14.34 22.85
N ALA A 415 -13.17 -13.16 22.24
CA ALA A 415 -14.40 -12.54 21.76
C ALA A 415 -15.12 -13.42 20.73
N LYS A 416 -14.39 -13.93 19.74
CA LYS A 416 -14.92 -14.79 18.67
C LYS A 416 -15.48 -16.11 19.21
N ALA A 417 -14.77 -16.79 20.11
CA ALA A 417 -15.26 -18.01 20.74
C ALA A 417 -16.51 -17.76 21.60
N SER A 418 -16.61 -16.59 22.25
CA SER A 418 -17.78 -16.21 23.05
C SER A 418 -18.97 -15.87 22.15
N TYR A 419 -18.71 -15.22 21.02
CA TYR A 419 -19.68 -14.95 19.97
C TYR A 419 -20.26 -16.25 19.40
N TYR A 420 -19.41 -17.23 19.02
CA TYR A 420 -19.87 -18.54 18.56
C TYR A 420 -20.71 -19.29 19.60
N LYS A 421 -20.38 -19.13 20.88
CA LYS A 421 -21.16 -19.68 22.00
C LYS A 421 -22.50 -18.94 22.23
N GLY A 422 -22.72 -17.78 21.61
CA GLY A 422 -23.89 -16.92 21.83
C GLY A 422 -23.79 -16.03 23.07
N ASP A 423 -22.61 -15.89 23.68
CA ASP A 423 -22.36 -14.95 24.78
C ASP A 423 -21.89 -13.59 24.24
N PHE A 424 -22.80 -12.89 23.58
CA PHE A 424 -22.52 -11.60 22.94
C PHE A 424 -22.11 -10.51 23.92
N LYS A 425 -22.60 -10.55 25.17
CA LYS A 425 -22.21 -9.59 26.21
C LYS A 425 -20.74 -9.76 26.59
N TRP A 426 -20.27 -11.00 26.73
CA TRP A 426 -18.86 -11.24 27.00
C TRP A 426 -17.98 -10.91 25.79
N ALA A 427 -18.42 -11.26 24.58
CA ALA A 427 -17.74 -10.90 23.34
C ALA A 427 -17.52 -9.38 23.22
N GLU A 428 -18.57 -8.56 23.38
CA GLU A 428 -18.46 -7.09 23.36
C GLU A 428 -17.50 -6.55 24.41
N THR A 429 -17.48 -7.13 25.61
CA THR A 429 -16.60 -6.69 26.70
C THR A 429 -15.13 -6.83 26.28
N GLN A 430 -14.79 -7.92 25.59
CA GLN A 430 -13.44 -8.14 25.08
C GLN A 430 -13.09 -7.22 23.92
N LEU A 431 -14.02 -7.02 22.98
CA LEU A 431 -13.82 -6.15 21.80
C LEU A 431 -13.67 -4.67 22.20
N LYS A 432 -14.38 -4.21 23.23
CA LYS A 432 -14.25 -2.84 23.76
C LYS A 432 -12.84 -2.53 24.25
N ILE A 433 -12.14 -3.52 24.82
CA ILE A 433 -10.75 -3.35 25.29
C ILE A 433 -9.79 -3.23 24.09
N LEU A 434 -10.03 -3.96 23.00
CA LEU A 434 -9.20 -3.90 21.80
C LEU A 434 -9.19 -2.50 21.17
N LYS A 435 -10.32 -1.78 21.18
CA LYS A 435 -10.40 -0.39 20.68
C LYS A 435 -9.35 0.55 21.29
N GLY A 436 -8.88 0.29 22.52
CA GLY A 436 -7.89 1.12 23.21
C GLY A 436 -6.43 0.67 23.07
N SER A 437 -6.12 -0.36 22.28
CA SER A 437 -4.77 -0.98 22.31
C SER A 437 -4.25 -1.49 20.96
N THR A 438 -4.90 -1.22 19.84
CA THR A 438 -4.66 -1.98 18.62
C THR A 438 -3.45 -1.54 17.79
N SER A 439 -2.63 -2.53 17.42
CA SER A 439 -1.92 -2.53 16.14
C SER A 439 -2.94 -2.60 14.98
N GLN A 440 -2.61 -2.04 13.80
CA GLN A 440 -3.56 -1.87 12.69
C GLN A 440 -4.25 -3.19 12.23
N LEU A 441 -3.58 -4.34 12.36
CA LEU A 441 -4.04 -5.60 11.76
C LEU A 441 -5.27 -6.24 12.42
N ILE A 442 -5.41 -6.18 13.75
CA ILE A 442 -6.55 -6.80 14.48
C ILE A 442 -7.68 -5.79 14.70
N ALA A 443 -7.40 -4.50 14.51
CA ALA A 443 -8.35 -3.43 14.79
C ALA A 443 -9.64 -3.56 13.96
N ASN A 444 -9.49 -3.90 12.67
CA ASN A 444 -10.59 -3.96 11.71
C ASN A 444 -11.49 -5.16 12.01
N ASP A 445 -10.94 -6.39 12.03
CA ASP A 445 -11.72 -7.59 12.37
C ASP A 445 -12.45 -7.47 13.72
N ALA A 446 -11.79 -6.86 14.72
CA ALA A 446 -12.39 -6.64 16.03
C ALA A 446 -13.47 -5.55 15.99
N LEU A 447 -13.34 -4.55 15.14
CA LEU A 447 -14.36 -3.52 14.93
C LEU A 447 -15.56 -4.12 14.21
N ASP A 448 -15.35 -4.90 13.15
CA ASP A 448 -16.40 -5.53 12.35
C ASP A 448 -17.24 -6.47 13.22
N LEU A 449 -16.59 -7.37 13.96
CA LEU A 449 -17.30 -8.26 14.89
C LEU A 449 -18.03 -7.48 15.98
N LYS A 450 -17.49 -6.33 16.41
CA LYS A 450 -18.12 -5.50 17.42
C LYS A 450 -19.37 -4.82 16.87
N LEU A 451 -19.30 -4.25 15.67
CA LEU A 451 -20.42 -3.60 14.98
C LEU A 451 -21.53 -4.61 14.71
N LEU A 452 -21.17 -5.77 14.13
CA LEU A 452 -22.08 -6.89 13.93
C LEU A 452 -22.84 -7.23 15.21
N ILE A 453 -22.16 -7.33 16.36
CA ILE A 453 -22.83 -7.63 17.62
C ILE A 453 -23.66 -6.44 18.11
N SER A 454 -23.10 -5.22 18.14
CA SER A 454 -23.77 -4.06 18.73
C SER A 454 -25.03 -3.65 17.98
N ASP A 455 -25.02 -3.79 16.66
CA ASP A 455 -26.09 -3.30 15.80
C ASP A 455 -27.28 -4.26 15.83
N ASN A 456 -27.01 -5.57 15.97
CA ASN A 456 -28.03 -6.62 15.90
C ASN A 456 -28.56 -7.10 17.28
N LYS A 457 -27.79 -6.91 18.36
CA LYS A 457 -28.11 -7.51 19.67
C LYS A 457 -29.35 -6.92 20.36
N TYR A 458 -29.68 -5.67 20.07
CA TYR A 458 -30.75 -4.93 20.76
C TYR A 458 -32.09 -4.97 20.02
N GLU A 459 -32.09 -5.39 18.75
CA GLU A 459 -33.29 -5.48 17.93
C GLU A 459 -34.20 -6.64 18.37
N ASP A 460 -33.61 -7.77 18.74
CA ASP A 460 -34.32 -8.92 19.31
C ASP A 460 -33.82 -9.24 20.73
N SER A 461 -34.74 -9.16 21.71
CA SER A 461 -34.48 -9.51 23.11
C SER A 461 -34.01 -10.96 23.32
N THR A 462 -34.39 -11.88 22.42
CA THR A 462 -33.98 -13.28 22.42
C THR A 462 -32.71 -13.55 21.62
N GLN A 463 -32.26 -12.56 20.82
CA GLN A 463 -31.07 -12.58 19.97
C GLN A 463 -31.05 -13.80 19.03
N THR A 464 -32.23 -14.21 18.55
CA THR A 464 -32.42 -15.44 17.77
C THR A 464 -31.69 -15.36 16.43
N ALA A 465 -31.87 -14.27 15.68
CA ALA A 465 -31.21 -14.11 14.39
C ALA A 465 -29.69 -13.99 14.51
N LEU A 466 -29.19 -13.22 15.50
CA LEU A 466 -27.75 -13.12 15.77
C LEU A 466 -27.13 -14.46 16.20
N LYS A 467 -27.87 -15.32 16.91
CA LYS A 467 -27.43 -16.69 17.23
C LYS A 467 -27.40 -17.60 16.00
N LEU A 468 -28.39 -17.50 15.12
CA LEU A 468 -28.39 -18.25 13.85
C LEU A 468 -27.20 -17.83 12.99
N TYR A 469 -26.96 -16.53 12.86
CA TYR A 469 -25.82 -15.99 12.13
C TYR A 469 -24.48 -16.46 12.72
N ALA A 470 -24.30 -16.37 14.05
CA ALA A 470 -23.09 -16.87 14.72
C ALA A 470 -22.88 -18.38 14.54
N LYS A 471 -23.96 -19.15 14.50
CA LYS A 471 -23.92 -20.59 14.22
C LYS A 471 -23.55 -20.88 12.77
N ALA A 472 -24.04 -20.10 11.81
CA ALA A 472 -23.65 -20.20 10.40
C ALA A 472 -22.15 -19.88 10.22
N ASP A 473 -21.65 -18.81 10.84
CA ASP A 473 -20.22 -18.46 10.84
C ASP A 473 -19.38 -19.61 11.44
N LEU A 474 -19.82 -20.21 12.55
CA LEU A 474 -19.14 -21.38 13.12
C LEU A 474 -19.12 -22.59 12.17
N MET A 475 -20.22 -22.88 11.48
CA MET A 475 -20.28 -23.96 10.48
C MET A 475 -19.33 -23.67 9.30
N ALA A 476 -19.25 -22.42 8.86
CA ALA A 476 -18.30 -21.99 7.84
C ALA A 476 -16.85 -22.15 8.30
N TYR A 477 -16.54 -21.77 9.55
CA TYR A 477 -15.25 -21.98 10.20
C TYR A 477 -14.87 -23.47 10.30
N GLN A 478 -15.87 -24.34 10.49
CA GLN A 478 -15.71 -25.79 10.49
C GLN A 478 -15.58 -26.42 9.10
N ASN A 479 -15.48 -25.62 8.03
CA ASN A 479 -15.53 -26.08 6.63
C ASN A 479 -16.84 -26.81 6.24
N LYS A 480 -17.90 -26.68 7.03
CA LYS A 480 -19.24 -27.22 6.73
C LYS A 480 -20.05 -26.19 5.96
N THR A 481 -19.57 -25.85 4.76
CA THR A 481 -20.13 -24.76 3.94
C THR A 481 -21.61 -24.95 3.63
N ASP A 482 -22.06 -26.17 3.33
CA ASP A 482 -23.48 -26.44 3.06
C ASP A 482 -24.36 -26.22 4.29
N ALA A 483 -23.95 -26.72 5.45
CA ALA A 483 -24.68 -26.51 6.69
C ALA A 483 -24.73 -25.03 7.11
N ALA A 484 -23.68 -24.25 6.79
CA ALA A 484 -23.69 -22.81 7.01
C ALA A 484 -24.72 -22.10 6.12
N ILE A 485 -24.79 -22.47 4.84
CA ILE A 485 -25.77 -21.93 3.88
C ILE A 485 -27.19 -22.27 4.32
N ASP A 486 -27.45 -23.51 4.75
CA ASP A 486 -28.78 -23.94 5.22
C ASP A 486 -29.27 -23.12 6.43
N ILE A 487 -28.37 -22.79 7.36
CA ILE A 487 -28.70 -21.94 8.52
C ILE A 487 -28.96 -20.48 8.08
N LEU A 488 -28.23 -19.98 7.09
CA LEU A 488 -28.46 -18.64 6.54
C LEU A 488 -29.79 -18.57 5.77
N ASP A 489 -30.18 -19.64 5.07
CA ASP A 489 -31.50 -19.74 4.43
C ASP A 489 -32.63 -19.72 5.47
N GLU A 490 -32.45 -20.42 6.60
CA GLU A 490 -33.39 -20.37 7.75
C GLU A 490 -33.51 -18.93 8.29
N LEU A 491 -32.36 -18.27 8.53
CA LEU A 491 -32.32 -16.90 9.02
C LEU A 491 -33.03 -15.93 8.05
N LEU A 492 -32.69 -15.95 6.77
CA LEU A 492 -33.27 -15.07 5.75
C LEU A 492 -34.76 -15.36 5.49
N GLY A 493 -35.20 -16.59 5.73
CA GLY A 493 -36.61 -16.98 5.65
C GLY A 493 -37.45 -16.48 6.83
N ALA A 494 -36.90 -16.57 8.04
CA ALA A 494 -37.56 -16.20 9.30
C ALA A 494 -37.48 -14.70 9.62
N HIS A 495 -36.38 -14.04 9.25
CA HIS A 495 -36.07 -12.65 9.60
C HIS A 495 -35.84 -11.84 8.32
N LYS A 496 -36.86 -11.10 7.87
CA LYS A 496 -36.85 -10.42 6.55
C LYS A 496 -36.52 -8.93 6.59
N THR A 497 -36.61 -8.31 7.77
CA THR A 497 -36.49 -6.86 7.95
C THR A 497 -35.56 -6.47 9.08
N GLU A 498 -34.91 -7.46 9.72
CA GLU A 498 -33.94 -7.19 10.78
C GLU A 498 -32.65 -6.66 10.18
N THR A 499 -31.91 -5.89 10.98
CA THR A 499 -30.62 -5.31 10.61
C THR A 499 -29.53 -6.34 10.31
N ILE A 500 -29.80 -7.64 10.54
CA ILE A 500 -28.84 -8.72 10.30
C ILE A 500 -28.85 -9.25 8.86
N VAL A 501 -29.85 -8.84 8.07
CA VAL A 501 -30.16 -9.48 6.79
C VAL A 501 -29.08 -9.22 5.75
N ASP A 502 -28.55 -8.00 5.67
CA ASP A 502 -27.47 -7.63 4.76
C ASP A 502 -26.16 -8.37 5.10
N GLN A 503 -25.79 -8.52 6.38
CA GLN A 503 -24.62 -9.33 6.75
C GLN A 503 -24.85 -10.81 6.42
N ALA A 504 -26.07 -11.34 6.64
CA ALA A 504 -26.43 -12.71 6.27
C ALA A 504 -26.34 -12.94 4.76
N LEU A 505 -26.81 -11.98 3.94
CA LEU A 505 -26.68 -12.03 2.49
C LEU A 505 -25.21 -12.01 2.06
N LEU A 506 -24.39 -11.16 2.68
CA LEU A 506 -22.97 -11.02 2.36
C LEU A 506 -22.22 -12.31 2.66
N MET A 507 -22.40 -12.88 3.86
CA MET A 507 -21.79 -14.15 4.24
C MET A 507 -22.23 -15.28 3.31
N GLN A 508 -23.52 -15.37 2.99
CA GLN A 508 -24.03 -16.42 2.12
C GLN A 508 -23.47 -16.28 0.70
N ALA A 509 -23.31 -15.05 0.19
CA ALA A 509 -22.68 -14.78 -1.10
C ALA A 509 -21.22 -15.27 -1.13
N GLN A 510 -20.43 -14.94 -0.10
CA GLN A 510 -19.04 -15.41 0.04
C GLN A 510 -18.95 -16.95 0.11
N LEU A 511 -19.90 -17.61 0.78
CA LEU A 511 -19.98 -19.08 0.82
C LEU A 511 -20.34 -19.66 -0.54
N PHE A 512 -21.23 -19.01 -1.31
CA PHE A 512 -21.52 -19.40 -2.68
C PHE A 512 -20.30 -19.22 -3.61
N GLU A 513 -19.53 -18.14 -3.46
CA GLU A 513 -18.25 -17.97 -4.17
C GLU A 513 -17.27 -19.11 -3.85
N LYS A 514 -17.12 -19.49 -2.57
CA LYS A 514 -16.29 -20.64 -2.16
C LYS A 514 -16.73 -21.95 -2.84
N LYS A 515 -18.04 -22.10 -3.09
CA LYS A 515 -18.61 -23.23 -3.85
C LYS A 515 -18.59 -23.05 -5.37
N LYS A 516 -18.10 -21.92 -5.88
CA LYS A 516 -18.15 -21.52 -7.30
C LYS A 516 -19.57 -21.41 -7.87
N ASP A 517 -20.58 -21.20 -7.00
CA ASP A 517 -21.97 -20.92 -7.41
C ASP A 517 -22.16 -19.40 -7.59
N PHE A 518 -21.42 -18.83 -8.55
CA PHE A 518 -21.31 -17.38 -8.76
C PHE A 518 -22.65 -16.71 -9.06
N LYS A 519 -23.63 -17.45 -9.60
CA LYS A 519 -24.98 -16.91 -9.87
C LYS A 519 -25.76 -16.64 -8.58
N LYS A 520 -25.63 -17.51 -7.58
CA LYS A 520 -26.27 -17.27 -6.27
C LYS A 520 -25.54 -16.19 -5.48
N ALA A 521 -24.21 -16.13 -5.58
CA ALA A 521 -23.43 -15.04 -5.03
C ALA A 521 -23.87 -13.69 -5.63
N GLU A 522 -23.93 -13.59 -6.97
CA GLU A 522 -24.43 -12.43 -7.71
C GLU A 522 -25.83 -12.01 -7.21
N ALA A 523 -26.75 -12.95 -7.07
CA ALA A 523 -28.11 -12.64 -6.60
C ALA A 523 -28.11 -12.00 -5.21
N ASN A 524 -27.27 -12.47 -4.28
CA ASN A 524 -27.18 -11.91 -2.93
C ASN A 524 -26.50 -10.52 -2.93
N TYR A 525 -25.41 -10.33 -3.68
CA TYR A 525 -24.77 -9.01 -3.80
C TYR A 525 -25.71 -7.97 -4.40
N LEU A 526 -26.46 -8.35 -5.44
CA LEU A 526 -27.47 -7.47 -6.03
C LEU A 526 -28.57 -7.10 -5.03
N ARG A 527 -28.99 -8.02 -4.16
CA ARG A 527 -29.96 -7.70 -3.09
C ARG A 527 -29.40 -6.68 -2.11
N ILE A 528 -28.14 -6.83 -1.67
CA ILE A 528 -27.48 -5.85 -0.80
C ILE A 528 -27.47 -4.46 -1.47
N ILE A 529 -27.04 -4.40 -2.73
CA ILE A 529 -26.95 -3.14 -3.48
C ILE A 529 -28.32 -2.49 -3.70
N ASN A 530 -29.38 -3.28 -3.91
CA ASN A 530 -30.71 -2.74 -4.18
C ASN A 530 -31.47 -2.33 -2.91
N ASP A 531 -31.37 -3.15 -1.86
CA ASP A 531 -32.21 -3.03 -0.67
C ASP A 531 -31.48 -2.32 0.49
N TYR A 532 -30.14 -2.31 0.50
CA TYR A 532 -29.27 -1.84 1.60
C TYR A 532 -28.15 -0.91 1.12
N LYS A 533 -28.38 -0.15 0.04
CA LYS A 533 -27.38 0.72 -0.61
C LYS A 533 -26.71 1.76 0.31
N ASP A 534 -27.40 2.18 1.37
CA ASP A 534 -26.95 3.22 2.30
C ASP A 534 -26.23 2.60 3.52
N ASP A 535 -26.14 1.28 3.59
CA ASP A 535 -25.49 0.53 4.66
C ASP A 535 -23.99 0.32 4.38
N ILE A 536 -23.24 0.02 5.44
CA ILE A 536 -21.77 -0.06 5.42
C ILE A 536 -21.21 -1.20 4.56
N LEU A 537 -22.05 -2.15 4.12
CA LEU A 537 -21.66 -3.31 3.32
C LEU A 537 -21.89 -3.14 1.81
N ALA A 538 -22.45 -2.01 1.38
CA ALA A 538 -22.76 -1.79 -0.03
C ALA A 538 -21.49 -1.76 -0.90
N ASP A 539 -20.39 -1.20 -0.39
CA ASP A 539 -19.11 -1.14 -1.10
C ASP A 539 -18.43 -2.52 -1.21
N ASP A 540 -18.50 -3.35 -0.15
CA ASP A 540 -18.11 -4.76 -0.21
C ASP A 540 -18.85 -5.51 -1.31
N ALA A 541 -20.17 -5.35 -1.38
CA ALA A 541 -21.01 -6.00 -2.38
C ALA A 541 -20.70 -5.50 -3.80
N TYR A 542 -20.50 -4.20 -3.99
CA TYR A 542 -20.10 -3.63 -5.27
C TYR A 542 -18.76 -4.18 -5.75
N TYR A 543 -17.77 -4.25 -4.86
CA TYR A 543 -16.44 -4.71 -5.21
C TYR A 543 -16.43 -6.21 -5.53
N ALA A 544 -17.02 -7.04 -4.67
CA ALA A 544 -17.12 -8.48 -4.89
C ALA A 544 -17.84 -8.82 -6.20
N LEU A 545 -18.96 -8.12 -6.48
CA LEU A 545 -19.71 -8.31 -7.71
C LEU A 545 -18.90 -7.91 -8.96
N ALA A 546 -18.13 -6.83 -8.90
CA ALA A 546 -17.22 -6.44 -9.99
C ALA A 546 -16.13 -7.51 -10.22
N GLU A 547 -15.56 -8.07 -9.15
CA GLU A 547 -14.57 -9.17 -9.24
C GLU A 547 -15.16 -10.43 -9.87
N ILE A 548 -16.38 -10.83 -9.50
CA ILE A 548 -17.07 -11.97 -10.12
C ILE A 548 -17.26 -11.72 -11.62
N TYR A 549 -17.70 -10.52 -11.99
CA TYR A 549 -17.93 -10.21 -13.41
C TYR A 549 -16.66 -10.26 -14.23
N ILE A 550 -15.55 -9.75 -13.71
CA ILE A 550 -14.30 -9.73 -14.48
C ILE A 550 -13.60 -11.10 -14.51
N LYS A 551 -13.57 -11.85 -13.40
CA LYS A 551 -12.79 -13.09 -13.29
C LYS A 551 -13.55 -14.34 -13.74
N GLU A 552 -14.83 -14.42 -13.39
CA GLU A 552 -15.58 -15.68 -13.45
C GLU A 552 -16.65 -15.67 -14.54
N LEU A 553 -17.31 -14.52 -14.75
CA LEU A 553 -18.42 -14.40 -15.71
C LEU A 553 -18.02 -13.74 -17.04
N ASN A 554 -16.80 -13.20 -17.14
CA ASN A 554 -16.27 -12.53 -18.34
C ASN A 554 -17.19 -11.42 -18.88
N LEU A 555 -17.65 -10.55 -17.98
CA LEU A 555 -18.53 -9.39 -18.24
C LEU A 555 -17.82 -8.08 -17.81
N PRO A 556 -16.72 -7.67 -18.47
CA PRO A 556 -15.92 -6.52 -18.06
C PRO A 556 -16.68 -5.20 -18.07
N GLU A 557 -17.66 -5.02 -18.96
CA GLU A 557 -18.47 -3.79 -19.01
C GLU A 557 -19.32 -3.62 -17.76
N LYS A 558 -19.86 -4.71 -17.20
CA LYS A 558 -20.57 -4.67 -15.93
C LYS A 558 -19.61 -4.39 -14.76
N ALA A 559 -18.46 -5.07 -14.74
CA ALA A 559 -17.45 -4.84 -13.71
C ALA A 559 -17.03 -3.36 -13.67
N GLN A 560 -16.84 -2.73 -14.84
CA GLN A 560 -16.51 -1.31 -14.96
C GLN A 560 -17.57 -0.42 -14.28
N GLN A 561 -18.86 -0.67 -14.50
CA GLN A 561 -19.94 0.11 -13.88
C GLN A 561 -19.92 0.01 -12.34
N TYR A 562 -19.57 -1.14 -11.78
CA TYR A 562 -19.53 -1.32 -10.33
C TYR A 562 -18.26 -0.74 -9.69
N TYR A 563 -17.10 -0.81 -10.35
CA TYR A 563 -15.94 -0.05 -9.90
C TYR A 563 -16.20 1.47 -9.93
N GLU A 564 -16.94 1.94 -10.94
CA GLU A 564 -17.36 3.35 -11.03
C GLU A 564 -18.21 3.76 -9.82
N ARG A 565 -19.16 2.92 -9.41
CA ARG A 565 -19.99 3.14 -8.21
C ARG A 565 -19.16 3.32 -6.95
N ILE A 566 -18.14 2.50 -6.74
CA ILE A 566 -17.25 2.65 -5.58
C ILE A 566 -16.55 4.02 -5.63
N ILE A 567 -16.07 4.45 -6.79
CA ILE A 567 -15.31 5.71 -6.94
C ILE A 567 -16.18 6.94 -6.66
N PHE A 568 -17.43 6.95 -7.11
CA PHE A 568 -18.30 8.13 -7.01
C PHE A 568 -19.23 8.11 -5.80
N ASP A 569 -19.69 6.94 -5.39
CA ASP A 569 -20.70 6.78 -4.34
C ASP A 569 -20.07 6.36 -2.99
N HIS A 570 -18.85 5.77 -2.98
CA HIS A 570 -18.17 5.25 -1.77
C HIS A 570 -16.68 5.65 -1.69
N ALA A 571 -16.41 6.96 -1.71
CA ALA A 571 -15.04 7.49 -1.72
C ALA A 571 -14.21 7.14 -0.46
N ASP A 572 -14.86 6.74 0.62
CA ASP A 572 -14.28 6.28 1.88
C ASP A 572 -14.06 4.75 1.95
N SER A 573 -14.49 4.01 0.92
CA SER A 573 -14.30 2.55 0.84
C SER A 573 -12.82 2.16 0.85
N ILE A 574 -12.51 1.06 1.54
CA ILE A 574 -11.18 0.42 1.48
C ILE A 574 -10.80 -0.02 0.06
N TYR A 575 -11.79 -0.22 -0.82
CA TYR A 575 -11.60 -0.65 -2.19
C TYR A 575 -11.37 0.49 -3.17
N PHE A 576 -11.50 1.75 -2.76
CA PHE A 576 -11.45 2.92 -3.66
C PHE A 576 -10.23 2.94 -4.58
N VAL A 577 -9.04 2.70 -4.02
CA VAL A 577 -7.77 2.76 -4.76
C VAL A 577 -7.71 1.66 -5.82
N GLU A 578 -8.03 0.42 -5.44
CA GLU A 578 -8.04 -0.72 -6.36
C GLU A 578 -9.14 -0.62 -7.41
N ALA A 579 -10.34 -0.19 -7.02
CA ALA A 579 -11.45 0.07 -7.94
C ALA A 579 -11.07 1.13 -8.99
N ARG A 580 -10.41 2.22 -8.59
CA ARG A 580 -9.90 3.24 -9.52
C ARG A 580 -8.86 2.71 -10.49
N LYS A 581 -7.92 1.89 -10.00
CA LYS A 581 -6.89 1.25 -10.85
C LYS A 581 -7.55 0.33 -11.88
N LYS A 582 -8.47 -0.53 -11.46
CA LYS A 582 -9.18 -1.47 -12.34
C LYS A 582 -10.12 -0.77 -13.32
N PHE A 583 -10.83 0.25 -12.88
CA PHE A 583 -11.69 1.08 -13.73
C PHE A 583 -10.89 1.74 -14.87
N ARG A 584 -9.72 2.33 -14.57
CA ARG A 584 -8.82 2.92 -15.58
C ARG A 584 -8.30 1.89 -16.57
N ALA A 585 -7.90 0.72 -16.08
CA ALA A 585 -7.44 -0.38 -16.93
C ALA A 585 -8.54 -0.85 -17.90
N LEU A 586 -9.79 -0.96 -17.43
CA LEU A 586 -10.93 -1.35 -18.27
C LEU A 586 -11.34 -0.28 -19.29
N ARG A 587 -11.19 1.01 -18.95
CA ARG A 587 -11.50 2.12 -19.86
C ARG A 587 -10.51 2.24 -21.03
N GLY A 588 -9.33 1.61 -20.92
CA GLY A 588 -8.27 1.73 -21.92
C GLY A 588 -7.57 3.09 -21.89
N ASP A 589 -7.64 3.81 -20.76
CA ASP A 589 -6.85 5.03 -20.60
C ASP A 589 -5.37 4.66 -20.61
N SER A 590 -4.60 5.39 -21.42
CA SER A 590 -3.16 5.50 -21.20
C SER A 590 -2.95 5.95 -19.75
N ILE A 591 -2.20 5.16 -18.98
CA ILE A 591 -1.74 5.57 -17.65
C ILE A 591 -0.78 6.73 -17.90
N ASN A 592 -1.30 7.95 -17.91
CA ASN A 592 -0.56 9.20 -18.10
C ASN A 592 -0.01 9.72 -16.78
#